data_AF-A0A7S7G0Y5-F1
#
_entry.id   AF-A0A7S7G0Y5-F1
#
_cell.length_a   1.000
_cell.length_b   1.000
_cell.length_c   1.000
_cell.angle_alpha   90.00
_cell.angle_beta   90.00
_cell.angle_gamma   90.00
#
_symmetry.space_group_name_H-M   'P 1'
#
loop_
_entity.id
_entity.type
_entity.pdbx_description
1 polymer ?
#
loop_
_entity_poly.entity_id
_entity_poly.type
_entity_poly.pdbx_seq_one_letter_code
_entity_poly.pdbx_strand_id
1 'polypeptide(L)'
;MSEFVNNNEEIILIIKTVGFGELSQEARDFLIKYSHLVIGVASSGNKNYGSNYAKAGDVASKDFGIPLIMKFEGRGFTEDIKN
;
A
#
# COMPACT_ATOMS: atom_id res chain seq x y z
N MET A 1 14.26 16.03 -2.82
CA MET A 1 12.87 15.55 -2.65
C MET A 1 12.25 16.44 -1.58
N SER A 2 11.13 17.09 -1.87
CA SER A 2 10.37 17.80 -0.82
C SER A 2 9.83 16.79 0.18
N GLU A 3 9.89 17.12 1.47
CA GLU A 3 9.29 16.29 2.51
C GLU A 3 7.76 16.29 2.32
N PHE A 4 7.12 15.16 2.54
CA PHE A 4 5.66 15.08 2.52
C PHE A 4 5.11 15.87 3.71
N VAL A 5 4.25 16.85 3.43
CA VAL A 5 3.56 17.63 4.46
C VAL A 5 2.06 17.36 4.30
N ASN A 6 1.42 16.95 5.39
CA ASN A 6 -0.01 16.71 5.44
C ASN A 6 -0.63 17.56 6.56
N ASN A 7 -1.73 18.23 6.26
CA ASN A 7 -2.43 19.12 7.19
C ASN A 7 -3.57 18.39 7.94
N ASN A 8 -3.29 17.18 8.43
CA ASN A 8 -4.26 16.24 9.03
C ASN A 8 -5.40 15.81 8.09
N GLU A 9 -5.11 15.68 6.80
CA GLU A 9 -6.04 15.15 5.82
C GLU A 9 -5.94 13.62 5.72
N GLU A 10 -7.07 12.95 5.51
CA GLU A 10 -7.13 11.50 5.34
C GLU A 10 -6.35 11.03 4.09
N ILE A 11 -5.73 9.86 4.19
CA ILE A 11 -4.83 9.32 3.17
C ILE A 11 -5.33 7.95 2.71
N ILE A 12 -5.49 7.80 1.40
CA ILE A 12 -5.50 6.49 0.75
C ILE A 12 -4.10 6.22 0.22
N LEU A 13 -3.43 5.23 0.78
CA LEU A 13 -2.05 4.93 0.44
C LEU A 13 -1.99 3.88 -0.68
N ILE A 14 -1.27 4.19 -1.75
CA ILE A 14 -0.98 3.23 -2.83
C ILE A 14 0.48 2.80 -2.71
N ILE A 15 0.73 1.51 -2.52
CA ILE A 15 2.07 0.93 -2.40
C ILE A 15 2.28 -0.18 -3.42
N LYS A 16 3.55 -0.50 -3.69
CA LYS A 16 3.94 -1.72 -4.41
C LYS A 16 4.55 -2.72 -3.45
N THR A 17 4.42 -3.99 -3.76
CA THR A 17 5.18 -5.04 -3.07
C THR A 17 6.63 -5.07 -3.54
N VAL A 18 7.56 -5.24 -2.60
CA VAL A 18 8.99 -5.47 -2.89
C VAL A 18 9.45 -6.80 -2.30
N GLY A 19 10.61 -7.29 -2.74
CA GLY A 19 11.18 -8.55 -2.23
C GLY A 19 10.21 -9.72 -2.30
N PHE A 20 10.08 -10.46 -1.19
CA PHE A 20 9.21 -11.64 -1.07
C PHE A 20 7.86 -11.34 -0.42
N GLY A 21 7.35 -10.11 -0.59
CA GLY A 21 6.08 -9.68 0.02
C GLY A 21 6.22 -8.57 1.04
N GLU A 22 7.28 -7.77 0.95
CA GLU A 22 7.66 -6.77 1.94
C GLU A 22 7.17 -5.38 1.56
N LEU A 23 7.04 -4.52 2.56
CA LEU A 23 6.97 -3.07 2.38
C LEU A 23 8.34 -2.54 1.96
N SER A 24 8.38 -1.54 1.07
CA SER A 24 9.63 -0.80 0.86
C SER A 24 9.99 0.00 2.12
N GLN A 25 11.27 0.34 2.27
CA GLN A 25 11.71 1.12 3.43
C GLN A 25 10.99 2.46 3.49
N GLU A 26 10.81 3.12 2.35
CA GLU A 26 10.10 4.40 2.26
C GLU A 26 8.62 4.27 2.70
N ALA A 27 7.95 3.20 2.29
CA ALA A 27 6.56 2.94 2.71
C ALA A 27 6.48 2.66 4.21
N ARG A 28 7.44 1.92 4.77
CA ARG A 28 7.51 1.65 6.21
C ARG A 28 7.75 2.93 7.01
N ASP A 29 8.71 3.75 6.58
CA ASP A 29 9.02 5.03 7.24
C ASP A 29 7.83 6.01 7.18
N PHE A 30 7.11 6.03 6.05
CA PHE A 30 5.88 6.79 5.90
C PHE A 30 4.79 6.32 6.88
N LEU A 31 4.54 5.01 6.93
CA LEU A 31 3.50 4.42 7.79
C LEU A 31 3.82 4.59 9.28
N ILE A 32 5.09 4.54 9.69
CA ILE A 32 5.50 4.83 11.08
C ILE A 32 5.07 6.25 11.49
N LYS A 33 5.19 7.23 10.58
CA LYS A 33 4.86 8.63 10.87
C LYS A 33 3.38 8.94 10.70
N TYR A 34 2.74 8.40 9.66
CA TYR A 34 1.44 8.89 9.19
C TYR A 34 0.32 7.84 9.20
N SER A 35 0.55 6.62 9.70
CA SER A 35 -0.48 5.56 9.73
C SER A 35 -1.80 6.00 10.37
N HIS A 36 -1.77 6.89 11.36
CA HIS A 36 -2.96 7.46 12.01
C HIS A 36 -3.87 8.29 11.07
N LEU A 37 -3.37 8.72 9.90
CA LEU A 37 -4.13 9.41 8.87
C LEU A 37 -4.49 8.50 7.70
N VAL A 38 -3.95 7.29 7.63
CA VAL A 38 -4.18 6.37 6.52
C VAL A 38 -5.45 5.56 6.78
N ILE A 39 -6.50 5.89 6.04
CA ILE A 39 -7.82 5.24 6.18
C ILE A 39 -7.97 3.99 5.31
N GLY A 40 -7.03 3.76 4.39
CA GLY A 40 -7.01 2.58 3.54
C GLY A 40 -5.72 2.45 2.74
N VAL A 41 -5.37 1.21 2.40
CA VAL A 41 -4.20 0.89 1.57
C VAL A 41 -4.59 0.05 0.35
N ALA A 42 -4.10 0.44 -0.83
CA ALA A 42 -4.15 -0.35 -2.05
C ALA A 42 -2.73 -0.84 -2.39
N SER A 43 -2.58 -2.11 -2.74
CA SER A 43 -1.28 -2.71 -3.01
C SER A 43 -1.18 -3.26 -4.43
N SER A 44 -0.15 -2.83 -5.16
CA SER A 44 0.20 -3.41 -6.45
C SER A 44 1.17 -4.57 -6.30
N GLY A 45 1.04 -5.54 -7.22
CA GLY A 45 1.94 -6.68 -7.30
C GLY A 45 1.92 -7.32 -8.69
N ASN A 46 2.40 -8.56 -8.75
CA ASN A 46 2.32 -9.41 -9.93
C ASN A 46 1.85 -10.80 -9.48
N LYS A 47 0.80 -11.32 -10.11
CA LYS A 47 0.12 -12.56 -9.73
C LYS A 47 1.00 -13.80 -9.91
N ASN A 48 2.06 -13.72 -10.73
CA ASN A 48 3.05 -14.78 -10.88
C ASN A 48 3.80 -15.07 -9.56
N TYR A 49 3.76 -14.16 -8.59
CA TYR A 49 4.33 -14.38 -7.25
C TYR A 49 3.41 -15.15 -6.30
N GLY A 50 2.25 -15.64 -6.77
CA GLY A 50 1.38 -16.54 -6.02
C GLY A 50 0.97 -15.96 -4.66
N SER A 51 1.29 -16.67 -3.57
CA SER A 51 0.98 -16.23 -2.20
C SER A 51 1.67 -14.92 -1.79
N ASN A 52 2.66 -14.44 -2.55
CA ASN A 52 3.29 -13.15 -2.34
C ASN A 52 2.71 -12.02 -3.22
N TYR A 53 1.66 -12.28 -3.99
CA TYR A 53 0.97 -11.27 -4.79
C TYR A 53 0.42 -10.14 -3.91
N ALA A 54 0.90 -8.91 -4.17
CA ALA A 54 0.47 -7.68 -3.50
C ALA A 54 0.51 -7.77 -1.96
N LYS A 55 1.43 -8.58 -1.44
CA LYS A 55 1.51 -8.95 -0.02
C LYS A 55 1.94 -7.82 0.90
N ALA A 56 2.56 -6.76 0.37
CA ALA A 56 2.85 -5.56 1.14
C ALA A 56 1.57 -4.90 1.70
N GLY A 57 0.44 -5.04 1.00
CA GLY A 57 -0.87 -4.59 1.50
C GLY A 57 -1.32 -5.37 2.74
N ASP A 58 -1.14 -6.69 2.76
CA ASP A 58 -1.45 -7.52 3.94
C ASP A 58 -0.54 -7.16 5.12
N VAL A 59 0.75 -6.93 4.84
CA VAL A 59 1.73 -6.49 5.85
C VAL A 59 1.34 -5.14 6.42
N ALA A 60 1.01 -4.15 5.58
CA ALA A 60 0.55 -2.85 6.06
C ALA A 60 -0.72 -2.97 6.91
N SER A 61 -1.67 -3.81 6.48
CA SER A 61 -2.91 -4.02 7.21
C SER A 61 -2.69 -4.65 8.58
N LYS A 62 -1.85 -5.68 8.65
CA LYS A 62 -1.52 -6.38 9.89
C LYS A 62 -0.68 -5.52 10.83
N ASP A 63 0.39 -4.90 10.34
CA ASP A 63 1.39 -4.22 11.16
C ASP A 63 0.90 -2.84 11.65
N PHE A 64 0.03 -2.17 10.89
CA PHE A 64 -0.44 -0.80 11.19
C PHE A 64 -1.96 -0.69 11.41
N GLY A 65 -2.72 -1.79 11.31
CA GLY A 65 -4.17 -1.79 11.54
C GLY A 65 -4.99 -1.09 10.46
N ILE A 66 -4.43 -0.90 9.26
CA ILE A 66 -5.04 -0.15 8.15
C ILE A 66 -5.90 -1.09 7.29
N PRO A 67 -7.11 -0.72 6.86
CA PRO A 67 -7.90 -1.52 5.93
C PRO A 67 -7.19 -1.72 4.58
N LEU A 68 -6.97 -2.97 4.17
CA LEU A 68 -6.55 -3.29 2.81
C LEU A 68 -7.77 -3.23 1.87
N ILE A 69 -7.85 -2.17 1.07
CA ILE A 69 -9.03 -1.90 0.23
C ILE A 69 -8.92 -2.53 -1.15
N MET A 70 -7.70 -2.76 -1.66
CA MET A 70 -7.50 -3.28 -3.02
C MET A 70 -6.13 -3.96 -3.19
N LYS A 71 -6.12 -5.03 -3.98
CA LYS A 71 -4.91 -5.59 -4.60
C LYS A 71 -5.06 -5.53 -6.12
N PHE A 72 -4.06 -4.99 -6.81
CA PHE A 72 -4.08 -4.87 -8.27
C PHE A 72 -2.73 -5.28 -8.88
N GLU A 73 -2.69 -5.52 -10.19
CA GLU A 73 -1.50 -6.01 -10.89
C GLU A 73 -0.82 -4.92 -11.72
N GLY A 74 0.50 -4.80 -11.61
CA GLY A 74 1.29 -3.85 -12.36
C GLY A 74 0.83 -2.40 -12.17
N ARG A 75 0.38 -1.76 -13.27
CA ARG A 75 -0.08 -0.36 -13.28
C ARG A 75 -1.59 -0.24 -13.01
N GLY A 76 -2.28 -1.35 -12.78
CA GLY A 76 -3.73 -1.42 -12.78
C GLY A 76 -4.28 -1.58 -14.20
N PHE A 77 -5.40 -2.29 -14.30
CA PHE A 77 -6.20 -2.38 -15.52
C PHE A 77 -7.40 -1.44 -15.44
N THR A 78 -8.13 -1.30 -16.54
CA THR A 78 -9.29 -0.38 -16.59
C THR A 78 -10.38 -0.83 -15.62
N GLU A 79 -10.48 -2.13 -15.36
CA GLU A 79 -11.38 -2.76 -14.42
C GLU A 79 -11.06 -2.42 -12.96
N ASP A 80 -9.79 -2.18 -12.64
CA ASP A 80 -9.36 -1.81 -11.27
C ASP A 80 -9.78 -0.37 -10.90
N ILE A 81 -10.07 0.48 -11.90
CA ILE A 81 -10.47 1.89 -11.70
C ILE A 81 -11.99 2.03 -11.51
N LYS A 82 -12.77 1.07 -12.02
CA LYS A 82 -14.23 1.20 -12.16
C LYS A 82 -15.04 0.65 -10.98
N ASN A 83 -14.38 0.01 -10.01
CA ASN A 83 -15.03 -0.62 -8.86
C ASN A 83 -14.88 0.20 -7.58
#